data_AF-A0A1V5JXJ0-F1
#
_entry.id   AF-A0A1V5JXJ0-F1
#
_cell.length_a   1.000
_cell.length_b   1.000
_cell.length_c   1.000
_cell.angle_alpha   90.00
_cell.angle_beta   90.00
_cell.angle_gamma   90.00
#
_symmetry.space_group_name_H-M   'P 1'
#
loop_
_entity.id
_entity.type
_entity.pdbx_description
1 polymer ?
#
loop_
_entity_poly.entity_id
_entity_poly.type
_entity_poly.pdbx_seq_one_letter_code
_entity_poly.pdbx_strand_id
1 'polypeptide(L)'
;MARPGLYDYKQGMRLIEALALAGGPSLEARLDKVLVYSGDAAEQVALGAANAKSIAPDPAGANNPALKAGDIVIVPQSDKIDWTAVSTILAIANSVKNLLKW
;
A
#
# COMPACT_ATOMS: atom_id res chain seq x y z
N MET A 1 -1.86 -2.68 -8.58
CA MET A 1 -0.87 -3.76 -8.35
C MET A 1 -1.21 -4.93 -9.26
N ALA A 2 -0.23 -5.73 -9.68
CA ALA A 2 -0.51 -6.87 -10.55
C ALA A 2 -1.29 -7.99 -9.83
N ARG A 3 -1.09 -8.15 -8.52
CA ARG A 3 -1.77 -9.13 -7.66
C ARG A 3 -2.07 -8.50 -6.29
N PRO A 4 -3.27 -7.96 -6.05
CA PRO A 4 -3.66 -7.54 -4.70
C PRO A 4 -3.92 -8.78 -3.82
N GLY A 5 -3.53 -8.74 -2.55
CA GLY A 5 -3.71 -9.87 -1.63
C GLY A 5 -3.03 -9.67 -0.28
N LEU A 6 -3.15 -10.68 0.59
CA LEU A 6 -2.40 -10.81 1.83
C LEU A 6 -1.00 -11.35 1.53
N TYR A 7 0.00 -10.74 2.15
CA TYR A 7 1.41 -11.12 2.03
C TYR A 7 2.02 -11.27 3.42
N ASP A 8 2.86 -12.28 3.59
CA ASP A 8 3.57 -12.48 4.84
C ASP A 8 4.57 -11.35 5.08
N TYR A 9 4.37 -10.64 6.19
CA TYR A 9 5.28 -9.59 6.63
C TYR A 9 6.63 -10.20 7.04
N LYS A 10 7.73 -9.61 6.56
CA LYS A 10 9.09 -9.92 6.98
C LYS A 10 9.64 -8.76 7.80
N GLN A 11 10.38 -9.06 8.86
CA GLN A 11 10.97 -8.02 9.69
C GLN A 11 11.89 -7.10 8.86
N GLY A 12 11.66 -5.80 8.96
CA GLY A 12 12.40 -4.80 8.19
C GLY A 12 11.87 -4.56 6.78
N MET A 13 10.77 -5.22 6.39
CA MET A 13 10.12 -5.03 5.09
C MET A 13 9.69 -3.58 4.91
N ARG A 14 10.00 -3.02 3.76
CA ARG A 14 9.59 -1.68 3.36
C ARG A 14 8.49 -1.70 2.31
N LEU A 15 7.87 -0.54 2.12
CA LEU A 15 6.76 -0.36 1.19
C LEU A 15 7.07 -0.89 -0.22
N ILE A 16 8.27 -0.62 -0.75
CA ILE A 16 8.68 -1.10 -2.08
C ILE A 16 8.75 -2.63 -2.18
N GLU A 17 9.14 -3.32 -1.10
CA GLU A 17 9.23 -4.78 -1.08
C GLU A 17 7.84 -5.41 -1.08
N ALA A 18 6.89 -4.81 -0.36
CA ALA A 18 5.48 -5.21 -0.41
C ALA A 18 4.90 -5.04 -1.82
N LEU A 19 5.23 -3.94 -2.52
CA LEU A 19 4.82 -3.76 -3.92
C LEU A 19 5.44 -4.82 -4.84
N ALA A 20 6.70 -5.17 -4.64
CA ALA A 20 7.36 -6.22 -5.41
C ALA A 20 6.70 -7.60 -5.20
N LEU A 21 6.34 -7.93 -3.95
CA LEU A 21 5.59 -9.15 -3.63
C LEU A 21 4.19 -9.18 -4.28
N ALA A 22 3.56 -8.01 -4.39
CA ALA A 22 2.29 -7.82 -5.11
C ALA A 22 2.44 -7.87 -6.65
N GLY A 23 3.60 -8.28 -7.16
CA GLY A 23 3.91 -8.35 -8.59
C GLY A 23 4.24 -7.00 -9.23
N GLY A 24 4.58 -6.01 -8.42
CA GLY A 24 4.94 -4.66 -8.85
C GLY A 24 3.75 -3.72 -9.04
N PRO A 25 4.03 -2.41 -9.19
CA PRO A 25 3.02 -1.44 -9.58
C PRO A 25 2.49 -1.75 -10.98
N SER A 26 1.18 -1.57 -11.18
CA SER A 26 0.56 -1.63 -12.50
C SER A 26 0.92 -0.39 -13.32
N LEU A 27 0.81 -0.44 -14.65
CA LEU A 27 1.08 0.71 -15.54
C LEU A 27 0.30 1.98 -15.16
N GLU A 28 -0.89 1.80 -14.61
CA GLU A 28 -1.77 2.90 -14.20
C GLU A 28 -1.59 3.31 -12.74
N ALA A 29 -0.69 2.66 -11.99
CA ALA A 29 -0.50 2.94 -10.57
C ALA A 29 -0.01 4.38 -10.33
N ARG A 30 -0.60 5.02 -9.33
CA ARG A 30 -0.22 6.33 -8.83
C ARG A 30 0.65 6.18 -7.58
N LEU A 31 1.95 6.01 -7.83
CA LEU A 31 2.96 5.86 -6.79
C LEU A 31 3.18 7.15 -5.98
N ASP A 32 2.72 8.29 -6.47
CA ASP A 32 2.71 9.58 -5.77
C ASP A 32 1.64 9.68 -4.67
N LYS A 33 0.67 8.76 -4.65
CA LYS A 33 -0.51 8.81 -3.76
C LYS A 33 -0.77 7.48 -3.05
N VAL A 34 0.28 6.72 -2.72
CA VAL A 34 0.11 5.46 -2.00
C VAL A 34 -0.42 5.73 -0.60
N LEU A 35 -1.39 4.95 -0.15
CA LEU A 35 -1.93 5.04 1.20
C LEU A 35 -1.43 3.84 2.01
N VAL A 36 -0.85 4.11 3.17
CA VAL A 36 -0.44 3.09 4.13
C VAL A 36 -1.29 3.28 5.38
N TYR A 37 -2.10 2.28 5.69
CA TYR A 37 -2.84 2.23 6.95
C TYR A 37 -2.08 1.37 7.95
N SER A 38 -1.76 1.93 9.11
CA SER A 38 -1.12 1.22 10.21
C SER A 38 -2.00 1.34 11.45
N GLY A 39 -2.71 0.25 11.78
CA GLY A 39 -3.77 0.30 12.78
C GLY A 39 -4.87 1.27 12.37
N ASP A 40 -5.07 2.34 13.16
CA ASP A 40 -6.10 3.37 12.93
C ASP A 40 -5.55 4.63 12.24
N ALA A 41 -4.24 4.68 11.98
CA ALA A 41 -3.60 5.81 11.31
C ALA A 41 -3.47 5.54 9.80
N ALA A 42 -3.68 6.57 9.00
CA ALA A 42 -3.45 6.55 7.56
C ALA A 42 -2.37 7.56 7.21
N GLU A 43 -1.36 7.12 6.47
CA GLU A 43 -0.29 7.96 5.94
C GLU A 43 -0.29 7.90 4.42
N GLN A 44 -0.21 9.07 3.78
CA GLN A 44 -0.01 9.15 2.34
C GLN A 44 1.49 9.22 2.03
N VAL A 45 1.95 8.27 1.23
CA VAL A 45 3.35 8.09 0.86
C VAL A 45 3.52 8.29 -0.64
N ALA A 46 4.45 9.17 -1.01
CA ALA A 46 4.81 9.43 -2.40
C ALA A 46 6.08 8.66 -2.79
N LEU A 47 5.92 7.40 -3.20
CA LEU A 47 7.00 6.52 -3.68
C LEU A 47 7.55 6.86 -5.07
N GLY A 48 6.87 7.76 -5.80
CA GLY A 48 7.27 8.21 -7.13
C GLY A 48 7.15 9.73 -7.26
N ALA A 49 7.65 10.26 -8.38
CA ALA A 49 7.53 11.68 -8.66
C ALA A 49 6.05 12.11 -8.77
N ALA A 50 5.72 13.27 -8.21
CA ALA A 50 4.36 13.81 -8.04
C ALA A 50 3.55 13.99 -9.35
N ASN A 51 4.15 13.76 -10.51
CA ASN A 51 3.58 13.98 -11.84
C ASN A 51 3.75 12.80 -12.80
N ALA A 52 4.34 11.69 -12.36
CA ALA A 52 4.60 10.55 -13.23
C ALA A 52 3.79 9.34 -12.77
N LYS A 53 3.01 8.76 -13.69
CA LYS A 53 2.62 7.33 -13.64
C LYS A 53 3.92 6.52 -13.70
N SER A 54 4.63 6.52 -12.59
CA SER A 54 5.97 5.98 -12.49
C SER A 54 5.84 4.48 -12.35
N ILE A 55 6.44 3.76 -13.29
CA ILE A 55 6.53 2.29 -13.27
C ILE A 55 7.73 1.87 -12.40
N ALA A 56 8.69 2.77 -12.19
CA ALA A 56 9.88 2.55 -11.37
C ALA A 56 9.68 3.17 -9.98
N PRO A 57 9.44 2.36 -8.93
CA PRO A 57 9.53 2.84 -7.56
C PRO A 57 10.98 3.22 -7.22
N ASP A 58 11.18 4.30 -6.48
CA ASP A 58 12.52 4.71 -6.00
C ASP A 58 12.86 3.96 -4.69
N PRO A 59 13.76 2.94 -4.73
CA PRO A 59 14.07 2.12 -3.56
C PRO A 59 14.85 2.89 -2.49
N ALA A 60 15.64 3.88 -2.92
CA ALA A 60 16.52 4.70 -2.10
C ALA A 60 15.90 6.06 -1.74
N GLY A 61 14.74 6.38 -2.32
CA GLY A 61 14.00 7.60 -2.05
C GLY A 61 13.63 7.74 -0.58
N ALA A 62 13.62 8.98 -0.10
CA ALA A 62 13.27 9.32 1.29
C ALA A 62 11.85 8.84 1.70
N ASN A 63 11.00 8.49 0.72
CA ASN A 63 9.59 8.15 0.89
C ASN A 63 9.34 6.63 0.85
N ASN A 64 10.26 5.80 1.36
CA ASN A 64 10.11 4.35 1.46
C ASN A 64 10.03 3.90 2.93
N PRO A 65 8.87 4.10 3.60
CA PRO A 65 8.73 3.79 5.02
C PRO A 65 8.83 2.28 5.29
N ALA A 66 9.26 1.96 6.51
CA ALA A 66 9.20 0.59 7.03
C ALA A 66 7.74 0.23 7.33
N LEU A 67 7.32 -0.93 6.86
CA LEU A 67 6.00 -1.48 7.15
C LEU A 67 6.03 -2.21 8.49
N LYS A 68 4.85 -2.36 9.08
CA LYS A 68 4.61 -3.18 10.27
C LYS A 68 3.64 -4.31 9.95
N ALA A 69 3.65 -5.33 10.80
CA ALA A 69 2.67 -6.40 10.72
C ALA A 69 1.25 -5.83 10.88
N GLY A 70 0.37 -6.18 9.95
CA GLY A 70 -1.01 -5.68 9.93
C GLY A 70 -1.20 -4.36 9.17
N ASP A 71 -0.13 -3.79 8.59
CA ASP A 71 -0.28 -2.63 7.71
C ASP A 71 -1.01 -2.99 6.41
N ILE A 72 -1.83 -2.06 5.92
CA ILE A 72 -2.58 -2.20 4.69
C ILE A 72 -2.08 -1.16 3.70
N VAL A 73 -1.59 -1.64 2.55
CA VAL A 73 -1.08 -0.79 1.48
C VAL A 73 -2.10 -0.70 0.36
N ILE A 74 -2.53 0.52 0.05
CA ILE A 74 -3.47 0.80 -1.03
C ILE A 74 -2.77 1.68 -2.08
N VAL A 75 -2.73 1.20 -3.32
CA VAL A 75 -2.15 1.93 -4.45
C VAL A 75 -3.26 2.31 -5.42
N PRO A 76 -3.62 3.60 -5.51
CA PRO A 76 -4.64 4.05 -6.44
C PRO A 76 -4.18 3.94 -7.91
N GLN A 77 -5.12 3.78 -8.83
CA GLN A 77 -4.86 3.76 -10.28
C GLN A 77 -5.22 5.09 -10.98
N SER A 78 -5.86 6.02 -10.26
CA SER A 78 -6.28 7.31 -10.80
C SER A 78 -6.06 8.43 -9.79
N ASP A 79 -6.18 9.69 -10.22
CA ASP A 79 -6.15 10.84 -9.31
C ASP A 79 -7.25 10.81 -8.25
N LYS A 80 -8.38 10.17 -8.60
CA LYS A 80 -9.51 9.99 -7.70
C LYS A 80 -9.28 8.72 -6.91
N ILE A 81 -9.09 8.88 -5.61
CA ILE A 81 -9.11 7.77 -4.66
C ILE A 81 -10.57 7.34 -4.53
N ASP A 82 -10.85 6.08 -4.86
CA ASP A 82 -12.17 5.49 -4.65
C ASP A 82 -12.31 5.11 -3.17
N TRP A 83 -12.92 6.01 -2.40
CA TRP A 83 -13.17 5.81 -0.98
C TRP A 83 -14.09 4.61 -0.69
N THR A 84 -14.92 4.19 -1.65
CA THR A 84 -15.78 3.00 -1.51
C THR A 84 -14.94 1.74 -1.56
N ALA A 85 -13.98 1.67 -2.48
CA ALA A 85 -13.05 0.56 -2.57
C ALA A 85 -12.16 0.48 -1.31
N VAL A 86 -11.66 1.63 -0.86
CA VAL A 86 -10.86 1.72 0.39
C VAL A 86 -11.66 1.25 1.59
N SER A 87 -12.89 1.75 1.79
CA SER A 87 -13.73 1.35 2.93
C SER A 87 -14.04 -0.16 2.93
N THR A 88 -14.19 -0.76 1.75
CA THR A 88 -14.46 -2.19 1.63
C THR A 88 -13.25 -3.02 2.05
N ILE A 89 -12.05 -2.65 1.61
CA ILE A 89 -10.80 -3.33 2.00
C ILE A 89 -10.56 -3.19 3.50
N LEU A 90 -10.75 -1.99 4.07
CA LEU A 90 -10.60 -1.76 5.51
C LEU A 90 -11.63 -2.53 6.33
N ALA A 91 -12.89 -2.63 5.88
CA ALA A 91 -13.92 -3.42 6.55
C ALA A 91 -13.55 -4.91 6.59
N ILE A 92 -13.01 -5.46 5.49
CA ILE A 92 -12.51 -6.84 5.43
C ILE A 92 -11.35 -7.03 6.41
N ALA A 93 -10.36 -6.13 6.39
CA ALA A 93 -9.21 -6.21 7.29
C ALA A 93 -9.63 -6.14 8.77
N ASN A 94 -10.55 -5.26 9.12
CA ASN A 94 -11.05 -5.14 10.50
C ASN A 94 -11.89 -6.36 10.92
N SER A 95 -12.59 -7.00 9.98
CA SER A 95 -13.35 -8.24 10.24
C SER A 95 -12.43 -9.42 10.56
N VAL A 96 -11.30 -9.53 9.85
CA VAL A 96 -10.26 -10.53 10.14
C VAL A 96 -9.57 -10.24 11.49
N LYS A 97 -9.29 -8.97 11.79
CA LYS A 97 -8.71 -8.56 13.09
C LYS A 97 -9.63 -8.91 14.26
N ASN A 98 -10.93 -8.65 14.14
CA ASN A 98 -11.91 -8.97 15.17
C ASN A 98 -12.11 -10.49 15.36
N LEU A 99 -11.87 -11.30 14.33
CA LEU A 99 -11.99 -12.76 14.40
C LEU A 99 -10.77 -13.41 15.08
N LEU A 100 -9.58 -12.84 14.92
CA LEU A 100 -8.33 -13.40 15.43
C LEU A 100 -7.95 -12.93 16.85
N LYS A 101 -8.71 -12.00 17.44
CA LYS A 101 -8.55 -11.45 18.80
C LYS A 101 -7.13 -11.57 19.36
N TRP A 102 -6.26 -10.67 18.90
CA TRP A 102 -5.23 -10.03 19.71
C TRP A 102 -5.55 -8.54 19.76
#